data_AF-A0A356E9X7-F1
#
_entry.id   AF-A0A356E9X7-F1
#
_cell.length_a   1.000
_cell.length_b   1.000
_cell.length_c   1.000
_cell.angle_alpha   90.00
_cell.angle_beta   90.00
_cell.angle_gamma   90.00
#
_symmetry.space_group_name_H-M   'P 1'
#
loop_
_entity.id
_entity.type
_entity.pdbx_description
1 polymer ?
#
loop_
_entity_poly.entity_id
_entity_poly.type
_entity_poly.pdbx_seq_one_letter_code
_entity_poly.pdbx_strand_id
1 'polypeptide(L)'
;MTAKKIYFGTNLKMYKGNAETVKYLSELSDLAATFKSDYEIELFVIPSYTTLKDAVDTVNAKAGKRTIIIGAQNMNPNDSGQYTGEISPLMLTELGIQLVMIGHSERRHVLKETDQEENEKVLAALNHRFITLLCIGETLEQKNYNISDEILRTQLKIGLNGVSVEQLPFLWIAYEPVWAIGTGGIPASAEYADEKHAVIKQCLFEMFGEESKKIPVLYGGSVNPGNSNGLIVKPHIDGLFVGRSAWNATDFHRLITDALERAENNGH
;
A
#
# COMPACT_ATOMS: atom_id res chain seq x y z
N MET A 1 21.70 1.02 16.65
CA MET A 1 20.65 0.29 15.92
C MET A 1 19.99 1.31 15.02
N THR A 2 20.03 1.13 13.71
CA THR A 2 19.31 2.01 12.77
C THR A 2 17.82 1.77 12.97
N ALA A 3 17.04 2.84 13.14
CA ALA A 3 15.60 2.77 13.31
C ALA A 3 14.95 1.99 12.15
N LYS A 4 13.90 1.21 12.45
CA LYS A 4 13.16 0.47 11.41
C LYS A 4 12.47 1.49 10.48
N LYS A 5 12.63 1.35 9.17
CA LYS A 5 11.89 2.17 8.20
C LYS A 5 10.39 1.84 8.28
N ILE A 6 9.55 2.85 8.51
CA ILE A 6 8.09 2.70 8.64
C ILE A 6 7.40 3.28 7.41
N TYR A 7 6.40 2.58 6.92
CA TYR A 7 5.67 2.96 5.71
C TYR A 7 4.30 3.55 6.08
N PHE A 8 3.96 4.68 5.48
CA PHE A 8 2.62 5.24 5.56
C PHE A 8 2.14 5.58 4.16
N GLY A 9 0.90 5.24 3.86
CA GLY A 9 0.33 5.73 2.62
C GLY A 9 -1.18 5.72 2.61
N THR A 10 -1.74 6.25 1.53
CA THR A 10 -3.18 6.30 1.34
C THR A 10 -3.58 6.09 -0.11
N ASN A 11 -4.68 5.35 -0.29
CA ASN A 11 -5.41 5.30 -1.54
C ASN A 11 -6.57 6.30 -1.47
N LEU A 12 -6.56 7.29 -2.36
CA LEU A 12 -7.63 8.30 -2.44
C LEU A 12 -8.87 7.75 -3.15
N LYS A 13 -8.79 6.52 -3.71
CA LYS A 13 -9.85 5.83 -4.44
C LYS A 13 -10.48 6.76 -5.49
N MET A 14 -11.80 6.71 -5.64
CA MET A 14 -12.55 7.51 -6.61
C MET A 14 -13.31 8.65 -5.91
N TYR A 15 -12.59 9.51 -5.17
CA TYR A 15 -13.21 10.58 -4.36
C TYR A 15 -12.77 12.01 -4.69
N LYS A 16 -11.52 12.25 -5.07
CA LYS A 16 -10.99 13.61 -5.27
C LYS A 16 -10.82 13.93 -6.75
N GLY A 17 -11.30 15.11 -7.16
CA GLY A 17 -10.96 15.69 -8.46
C GLY A 17 -9.54 16.26 -8.47
N ASN A 18 -9.07 16.71 -9.64
CA ASN A 18 -7.69 17.18 -9.81
C ASN A 18 -7.31 18.33 -8.88
N ALA A 19 -8.13 19.38 -8.80
CA ALA A 19 -7.87 20.54 -7.94
C ALA A 19 -7.79 20.16 -6.45
N GLU A 20 -8.61 19.20 -6.00
CA GLU A 20 -8.59 18.71 -4.63
C GLU A 20 -7.35 17.85 -4.35
N THR A 21 -6.93 17.02 -5.30
CA THR A 21 -5.70 16.22 -5.21
C THR A 21 -4.46 17.11 -5.12
N VAL A 22 -4.35 18.12 -5.98
CA VAL A 22 -3.24 19.09 -5.96
C VAL A 22 -3.19 19.84 -4.63
N LYS A 23 -4.34 20.35 -4.16
CA LYS A 23 -4.43 21.01 -2.85
C LYS A 23 -3.97 20.08 -1.72
N TYR A 24 -4.51 18.86 -1.69
CA TYR A 24 -4.18 17.85 -0.69
C TYR A 24 -2.68 17.53 -0.68
N LEU A 25 -2.07 17.29 -1.84
CA LEU A 25 -0.65 16.96 -1.94
C LEU A 25 0.25 18.14 -1.56
N SER A 26 -0.10 19.36 -1.96
CA SER A 26 0.66 20.54 -1.55
C SER A 26 0.65 20.70 -0.03
N GLU A 27 -0.52 20.58 0.60
CA GLU A 27 -0.65 20.66 2.07
C GLU A 27 0.12 19.52 2.75
N LEU A 28 -0.02 18.28 2.26
CA LEU A 28 0.67 17.13 2.83
C LEU A 28 2.20 17.23 2.68
N SER A 29 2.71 17.71 1.54
CA SER A 29 4.15 17.94 1.36
C SER A 29 4.71 19.00 2.32
N ASP A 30 3.93 20.05 2.61
CA ASP A 30 4.33 21.06 3.56
C ASP A 30 4.35 20.52 5.00
N LEU A 31 3.35 19.72 5.37
CA LEU A 31 3.27 19.04 6.67
C LEU A 31 4.34 17.96 6.83
N ALA A 32 4.60 17.14 5.81
CA ALA A 32 5.57 16.04 5.86
C ALA A 32 7.01 16.53 6.07
N ALA A 33 7.31 17.77 5.69
CA ALA A 33 8.60 18.41 5.98
C ALA A 33 8.81 18.73 7.47
N THR A 34 7.76 18.67 8.29
CA THR A 34 7.83 18.95 9.74
C THR A 34 8.15 17.70 10.57
N PHE A 35 8.08 16.50 9.98
CA PHE A 35 8.51 15.28 10.68
C PHE A 35 10.00 15.40 11.04
N LYS A 36 10.36 14.89 12.22
CA LYS A 36 11.76 14.87 12.66
C LYS A 36 12.62 14.13 11.62
N SER A 37 13.85 14.61 11.43
CA SER A 37 14.75 14.11 10.39
C SER A 37 15.29 12.71 10.66
N ASP A 38 15.28 12.28 11.92
CA ASP A 38 15.70 10.95 12.37
C ASP A 38 14.62 9.88 12.16
N TYR A 39 13.38 10.26 11.83
CA TYR A 39 12.37 9.31 11.40
C TYR A 39 12.63 8.82 9.96
N GLU A 40 12.93 7.53 9.85
CA GLU A 40 13.01 6.79 8.58
C GLU A 40 11.60 6.41 8.11
N ILE A 41 10.99 7.27 7.29
CA ILE A 41 9.60 7.13 6.83
C ILE A 41 9.56 7.05 5.32
N GLU A 42 8.82 6.07 4.79
CA GLU A 42 8.32 6.08 3.41
C GLU A 42 6.89 6.59 3.37
N LEU A 43 6.62 7.62 2.58
CA LEU A 43 5.29 8.21 2.45
C LEU A 43 4.80 8.09 1.01
N PHE A 44 3.60 7.56 0.81
CA PHE A 44 3.03 7.41 -0.53
C PHE A 44 1.54 7.78 -0.61
N VAL A 45 1.12 8.28 -1.77
CA VAL A 45 -0.27 8.65 -2.07
C VAL A 45 -0.64 8.09 -3.43
N ILE A 46 -1.82 7.46 -3.51
CA ILE A 46 -2.32 6.80 -4.72
C ILE A 46 -3.62 7.48 -5.18
N PRO A 47 -3.54 8.55 -5.99
CA PRO A 47 -4.71 9.27 -6.49
C PRO A 47 -5.29 8.63 -7.76
N SER A 48 -6.43 9.14 -8.25
CA SER A 48 -7.06 8.67 -9.49
C SER A 48 -6.23 9.05 -10.73
N TYR A 49 -6.30 8.24 -11.80
CA TYR A 49 -5.53 8.42 -13.03
C TYR A 49 -5.61 9.84 -13.62
N THR A 50 -6.81 10.42 -13.61
CA THR A 50 -7.10 11.77 -14.16
C THR A 50 -6.37 12.90 -13.45
N THR A 51 -5.67 12.60 -12.36
CA THR A 51 -4.95 13.58 -11.52
C THR A 51 -3.45 13.31 -11.44
N LEU A 52 -2.96 12.20 -12.02
CA LEU A 52 -1.60 11.71 -11.80
C LEU A 52 -0.52 12.70 -12.25
N LYS A 53 -0.67 13.30 -13.43
CA LYS A 53 0.31 14.25 -13.96
C LYS A 53 0.51 15.42 -12.99
N ASP A 54 -0.57 16.07 -12.59
CA ASP A 54 -0.51 17.24 -11.71
C ASP A 54 -0.13 16.84 -10.28
N ALA A 55 -0.47 15.62 -9.84
CA ALA A 55 0.00 15.08 -8.57
C ALA A 55 1.54 14.94 -8.54
N VAL A 56 2.14 14.41 -9.61
CA VAL A 56 3.60 14.29 -9.75
C VAL A 56 4.25 15.68 -9.81
N ASP A 57 3.72 16.59 -10.62
CA ASP A 57 4.24 17.95 -10.72
C ASP A 57 4.19 18.67 -9.36
N THR A 58 3.11 18.47 -8.60
CA THR A 58 2.94 19.07 -7.27
C THR A 58 4.00 18.60 -6.28
N VAL A 59 4.26 17.29 -6.18
CA VAL A 59 5.28 16.78 -5.26
C VAL A 59 6.70 17.14 -5.70
N ASN A 60 6.96 17.16 -7.01
CA ASN A 60 8.26 17.55 -7.56
C ASN A 60 8.55 19.05 -7.34
N ALA A 61 7.54 19.91 -7.41
CA ALA A 61 7.67 21.33 -7.09
C ALA A 61 8.06 21.58 -5.61
N LYS A 62 7.89 20.58 -4.74
CA LYS A 62 8.26 20.59 -3.32
C LYS A 62 9.60 19.88 -3.06
N ALA A 63 10.40 19.62 -4.10
CA ALA A 63 11.71 18.96 -4.00
C ALA A 63 12.62 19.62 -2.95
N GLY A 64 13.36 18.78 -2.21
CA GLY A 64 14.17 19.20 -1.05
C GLY A 64 13.45 19.05 0.30
N LYS A 65 12.14 18.73 0.29
CA LYS A 65 11.40 18.25 1.46
C LYS A 65 11.37 16.71 1.48
N ARG A 66 10.73 16.12 2.51
CA ARG A 66 10.48 14.68 2.56
C ARG A 66 9.67 14.24 1.34
N THR A 67 10.21 13.28 0.58
CA THR A 67 9.61 12.78 -0.66
C THR A 67 8.28 12.08 -0.38
N ILE A 68 7.28 12.33 -1.25
CA ILE A 68 6.03 11.59 -1.30
C ILE A 68 6.01 10.81 -2.61
N ILE A 69 5.97 9.49 -2.53
CA ILE A 69 5.82 8.60 -3.69
C ILE A 69 4.39 8.73 -4.22
N ILE A 70 4.25 9.01 -5.52
CA ILE A 70 2.95 8.96 -6.20
C ILE A 70 2.78 7.59 -6.86
N GLY A 71 1.64 6.96 -6.58
CA GLY A 71 1.28 5.67 -7.15
C GLY A 71 0.03 5.70 -8.02
N ALA A 72 -0.12 4.70 -8.89
CA ALA A 72 -1.33 4.43 -9.64
C ALA A 72 -2.20 3.36 -8.96
N GLN A 73 -3.53 3.48 -9.09
CA GLN A 73 -4.49 2.60 -8.42
C GLN A 73 -4.63 1.22 -9.06
N ASN A 74 -4.18 1.07 -10.31
CA ASN A 74 -4.14 -0.15 -11.10
C ASN A 74 -3.25 0.08 -12.33
N MET A 75 -3.04 -0.95 -13.15
CA MET A 75 -2.60 -0.83 -14.54
C MET A 75 -2.97 -2.09 -15.33
N ASN A 76 -2.91 -2.01 -16.66
CA ASN A 76 -2.93 -3.16 -17.54
C ASN A 76 -1.53 -3.83 -17.57
N PRO A 77 -1.42 -5.16 -17.72
CA PRO A 77 -0.10 -5.81 -17.84
C PRO A 77 0.56 -5.59 -19.21
N ASN A 78 -0.17 -5.15 -20.24
CA ASN A 78 0.37 -4.97 -21.59
C ASN A 78 0.90 -3.54 -21.81
N ASP A 79 2.05 -3.42 -22.47
CA ASP A 79 2.64 -2.14 -22.88
C ASP A 79 1.73 -1.29 -23.77
N SER A 80 0.97 -1.96 -24.64
CA SER A 80 -0.01 -1.36 -25.55
C SER A 80 -0.96 -2.44 -26.06
N GLY A 81 -2.09 -2.03 -26.64
CA GLY A 81 -3.02 -2.95 -27.28
C GLY A 81 -4.45 -2.42 -27.37
N GLN A 82 -5.37 -3.29 -27.75
CA GLN A 82 -6.79 -2.98 -27.92
C GLN A 82 -7.53 -3.09 -26.57
N TYR A 83 -7.14 -2.26 -25.61
CA TYR A 83 -7.65 -2.25 -24.23
C TYR A 83 -8.29 -0.89 -23.90
N THR A 84 -9.36 -0.53 -24.60
CA THR A 84 -10.03 0.77 -24.42
C THR A 84 -10.44 1.00 -22.95
N GLY A 85 -9.93 2.10 -22.37
CA GLY A 85 -10.20 2.49 -20.98
C GLY A 85 -9.12 2.09 -19.98
N GLU A 86 -8.19 1.22 -20.38
CA GLU A 86 -7.07 0.80 -19.54
C GLU A 86 -5.86 1.72 -19.68
N ILE A 87 -4.97 1.67 -18.68
CA ILE A 87 -3.73 2.45 -18.61
C ILE A 87 -2.55 1.48 -18.67
N SER A 88 -1.62 1.70 -19.59
CA SER A 88 -0.44 0.83 -19.75
C SER A 88 0.70 1.20 -18.80
N PRO A 89 1.65 0.28 -18.56
CA PRO A 89 2.87 0.56 -17.79
C PRO A 89 3.65 1.75 -18.38
N LEU A 90 3.78 1.81 -19.71
CA LEU A 90 4.52 2.89 -20.39
C LEU A 90 3.90 4.27 -20.18
N MET A 91 2.56 4.37 -20.16
CA MET A 91 1.87 5.63 -19.85
C MET A 91 2.17 6.10 -18.42
N LEU A 92 2.24 5.17 -17.46
CA LEU A 92 2.60 5.49 -16.08
C LEU A 92 4.07 5.90 -15.94
N THR A 93 4.97 5.22 -16.66
CA THR A 93 6.41 5.57 -16.70
C THR A 93 6.61 6.99 -17.25
N GLU A 94 5.90 7.36 -18.33
CA GLU A 94 5.99 8.71 -18.91
C GLU A 94 5.59 9.81 -17.90
N LEU A 95 4.60 9.53 -17.05
CA LEU A 95 4.17 10.45 -15.99
C LEU A 95 5.11 10.46 -14.77
N GLY A 96 6.15 9.64 -14.72
CA GLY A 96 7.06 9.55 -13.58
C GLY A 96 6.44 8.86 -12.36
N ILE A 97 5.43 8.00 -12.57
CA ILE A 97 4.85 7.19 -11.50
C ILE A 97 5.87 6.17 -10.99
N GLN A 98 5.92 6.00 -9.68
CA GLN A 98 6.91 5.14 -9.02
C GLN A 98 6.29 3.87 -8.44
N LEU A 99 5.00 3.92 -8.06
CA LEU A 99 4.29 2.83 -7.41
C LEU A 99 3.05 2.42 -8.19
N VAL A 100 2.73 1.13 -8.23
CA VAL A 100 1.46 0.62 -8.75
C VAL A 100 0.84 -0.31 -7.72
N MET A 101 -0.40 -0.01 -7.34
CA MET A 101 -1.21 -0.89 -6.51
C MET A 101 -1.93 -1.92 -7.39
N ILE A 102 -1.90 -3.18 -6.97
CA ILE A 102 -2.41 -4.32 -7.73
C ILE A 102 -3.27 -5.19 -6.81
N GLY A 103 -4.38 -5.72 -7.32
CA GLY A 103 -5.23 -6.63 -6.55
C GLY A 103 -5.93 -6.01 -5.35
N HIS A 104 -6.15 -4.69 -5.31
CA HIS A 104 -6.95 -4.09 -4.25
C HIS A 104 -8.33 -4.76 -4.16
N SER A 105 -8.80 -5.02 -2.96
CA SER A 105 -10.04 -5.77 -2.67
C SER A 105 -11.26 -5.33 -3.50
N GLU A 106 -11.44 -4.03 -3.73
CA GLU A 106 -12.50 -3.50 -4.61
C GLU A 106 -12.38 -4.01 -6.05
N ARG A 107 -11.17 -4.12 -6.62
CA ARG A 107 -11.00 -4.64 -7.97
C ARG A 107 -11.27 -6.13 -8.03
N ARG A 108 -10.77 -6.90 -7.05
CA ARG A 108 -11.04 -8.35 -6.96
C ARG A 108 -12.51 -8.67 -6.79
N HIS A 109 -13.20 -7.97 -5.88
CA HIS A 109 -14.56 -8.35 -5.50
C HIS A 109 -15.66 -7.60 -6.27
N VAL A 110 -15.42 -6.37 -6.71
CA VAL A 110 -16.37 -5.59 -7.51
C VAL A 110 -16.12 -5.78 -9.00
N LEU A 111 -14.86 -5.62 -9.44
CA LEU A 111 -14.46 -5.74 -10.85
C LEU A 111 -14.07 -7.16 -11.27
N LYS A 112 -14.09 -8.11 -10.33
CA LYS A 112 -13.91 -9.56 -10.56
C LYS A 112 -12.53 -9.96 -11.06
N GLU A 113 -11.50 -9.18 -10.72
CA GLU A 113 -10.12 -9.54 -11.02
C GLU A 113 -9.68 -10.78 -10.21
N THR A 114 -8.97 -11.67 -10.89
CA THR A 114 -8.53 -12.98 -10.40
C THR A 114 -7.07 -12.96 -9.96
N ASP A 115 -6.65 -13.93 -9.15
CA ASP A 115 -5.24 -14.05 -8.73
C ASP A 115 -4.27 -14.18 -9.91
N GLN A 116 -4.72 -14.80 -11.01
CA GLN A 116 -3.92 -14.92 -12.23
C GLN A 116 -3.74 -13.55 -12.91
N GLU A 117 -4.82 -12.77 -13.06
CA GLU A 117 -4.73 -11.42 -13.62
C GLU A 117 -3.86 -10.50 -12.75
N GLU A 118 -3.93 -10.64 -11.42
CA GLU A 118 -3.02 -9.89 -10.55
C GLU A 118 -1.56 -10.32 -10.70
N ASN A 119 -1.29 -11.62 -10.90
CA ASN A 119 0.07 -12.08 -11.18
C ASN A 119 0.64 -11.48 -12.47
N GLU A 120 -0.16 -11.45 -13.54
CA GLU A 120 0.24 -10.84 -14.82
C GLU A 120 0.61 -9.36 -14.62
N LYS A 121 -0.18 -8.62 -13.84
CA LYS A 121 0.12 -7.22 -13.50
C LYS A 121 1.34 -7.08 -12.59
N VAL A 122 1.51 -7.95 -11.60
CA VAL A 122 2.69 -7.93 -10.70
C VAL A 122 3.97 -8.11 -11.51
N LEU A 123 4.01 -9.10 -12.40
CA LEU A 123 5.18 -9.36 -13.25
C LEU A 123 5.44 -8.18 -14.17
N ALA A 124 4.40 -7.63 -14.81
CA ALA A 124 4.54 -6.43 -15.63
C ALA A 124 5.10 -5.26 -14.81
N ALA A 125 4.55 -4.98 -13.62
CA ALA A 125 4.96 -3.84 -12.81
C ALA A 125 6.44 -3.93 -12.41
N LEU A 126 6.87 -5.11 -11.97
CA LEU A 126 8.26 -5.37 -11.60
C LEU A 126 9.21 -5.32 -12.80
N ASN A 127 8.78 -5.77 -13.98
CA ASN A 127 9.58 -5.68 -15.22
C ASN A 127 9.80 -4.22 -15.66
N HIS A 128 8.83 -3.34 -15.40
CA HIS A 128 8.96 -1.89 -15.59
C HIS A 128 9.59 -1.15 -14.41
N ARG A 129 10.06 -1.89 -13.38
CA ARG A 129 10.71 -1.36 -12.17
C ARG A 129 9.83 -0.44 -11.33
N PHE A 130 8.51 -0.62 -11.38
CA PHE A 130 7.62 0.02 -10.41
C PHE A 130 7.75 -0.67 -9.06
N ILE A 131 7.62 0.14 -8.00
CA ILE A 131 7.26 -0.38 -6.69
C ILE A 131 5.87 -1.00 -6.83
N THR A 132 5.79 -2.30 -6.61
CA THR A 132 4.58 -3.10 -6.81
C THR A 132 3.96 -3.39 -5.47
N LEU A 133 2.82 -2.75 -5.17
CA LEU A 133 2.05 -2.98 -3.94
C LEU A 133 0.93 -3.97 -4.22
N LEU A 134 1.17 -5.25 -3.94
CA LEU A 134 0.16 -6.31 -4.09
C LEU A 134 -0.74 -6.34 -2.86
N CYS A 135 -2.04 -6.12 -3.07
CA CYS A 135 -3.05 -6.27 -2.05
C CYS A 135 -3.59 -7.71 -2.01
N ILE A 136 -3.72 -8.24 -0.79
CA ILE A 136 -4.26 -9.57 -0.48
C ILE A 136 -5.16 -9.48 0.75
N GLY A 137 -6.11 -10.41 0.89
CA GLY A 137 -7.11 -10.33 1.92
C GLY A 137 -8.17 -11.42 1.84
N GLU A 138 -8.64 -11.86 2.99
CA GLU A 138 -9.79 -12.75 3.11
C GLU A 138 -11.11 -12.00 3.29
N THR A 139 -12.20 -12.60 2.80
CA THR A 139 -13.57 -12.12 3.02
C THR A 139 -14.10 -12.51 4.40
N LEU A 140 -15.20 -11.90 4.84
CA LEU A 140 -15.87 -12.29 6.09
C LEU A 140 -16.27 -13.76 6.10
N GLU A 141 -16.72 -14.27 4.95
CA GLU A 141 -17.12 -15.66 4.77
C GLU A 141 -15.93 -16.60 4.96
N GLN A 142 -14.80 -16.31 4.32
CA GLN A 142 -13.56 -17.09 4.46
C GLN A 142 -13.03 -17.05 5.90
N LYS A 143 -13.13 -15.90 6.57
CA LYS A 143 -12.84 -15.80 8.01
C LYS A 143 -13.77 -16.68 8.84
N ASN A 144 -15.07 -16.67 8.57
CA ASN A 144 -16.05 -17.46 9.33
C ASN A 144 -15.89 -18.98 9.09
N TYR A 145 -15.36 -19.37 7.93
CA TYR A 145 -14.95 -20.75 7.65
C TYR A 145 -13.59 -21.13 8.24
N ASN A 146 -12.90 -20.20 8.90
CA ASN A 146 -11.56 -20.38 9.46
C ASN A 146 -10.51 -20.80 8.42
N ILE A 147 -10.62 -20.26 7.20
CA ILE A 147 -9.67 -20.54 6.10
C ILE A 147 -8.85 -19.30 5.71
N SER A 148 -8.69 -18.34 6.62
CA SER A 148 -8.03 -17.05 6.31
C SER A 148 -6.59 -17.27 5.85
N ASP A 149 -5.87 -18.16 6.51
CA ASP A 149 -4.44 -18.38 6.27
C ASP A 149 -4.21 -19.06 4.92
N GLU A 150 -5.05 -20.03 4.57
CA GLU A 150 -5.05 -20.72 3.29
C GLU A 150 -5.32 -19.74 2.15
N ILE A 151 -6.29 -18.82 2.33
CA ILE A 151 -6.60 -17.80 1.33
C ILE A 151 -5.42 -16.86 1.12
N LEU A 152 -4.86 -16.30 2.19
CA LEU A 152 -3.72 -15.37 2.09
C LEU A 152 -2.51 -16.03 1.43
N ARG A 153 -2.20 -17.27 1.82
CA ARG A 153 -1.10 -18.04 1.23
C ARG A 153 -1.34 -18.38 -0.23
N THR A 154 -2.60 -18.66 -0.61
CA THR A 154 -2.97 -18.93 -2.01
C THR A 154 -2.79 -17.68 -2.87
N GLN A 155 -3.32 -16.53 -2.42
CA GLN A 155 -3.19 -15.26 -3.13
C GLN A 155 -1.73 -14.84 -3.29
N LEU A 156 -0.88 -15.03 -2.27
CA LEU A 156 0.56 -14.78 -2.35
C LEU A 156 1.26 -15.70 -3.36
N LYS A 157 1.02 -17.02 -3.27
CA LYS A 157 1.70 -18.00 -4.11
C LYS A 157 1.34 -17.87 -5.58
N ILE A 158 0.08 -17.55 -5.90
CA ILE A 158 -0.36 -17.29 -7.26
C ILE A 158 0.13 -15.91 -7.71
N GLY A 159 -0.15 -14.85 -6.94
CA GLY A 159 0.18 -13.47 -7.29
C GLY A 159 1.67 -13.21 -7.49
N LEU A 160 2.54 -13.96 -6.80
CA LEU A 160 4.00 -13.84 -6.89
C LEU A 160 4.66 -14.99 -7.68
N ASN A 161 3.89 -15.80 -8.39
CA ASN A 161 4.46 -16.84 -9.23
C ASN A 161 5.36 -16.21 -10.31
N GLY A 162 6.59 -16.73 -10.47
CA GLY A 162 7.55 -16.21 -11.43
C GLY A 162 8.31 -14.94 -11.00
N VAL A 163 8.03 -14.39 -9.81
CA VAL A 163 8.80 -13.26 -9.25
C VAL A 163 10.19 -13.76 -8.81
N SER A 164 11.23 -13.05 -9.23
CA SER A 164 12.62 -13.34 -8.92
C SER A 164 13.11 -12.63 -7.65
N VAL A 165 14.19 -13.12 -7.05
CA VAL A 165 14.78 -12.53 -5.82
C VAL A 165 15.26 -11.09 -6.08
N GLU A 166 15.75 -10.81 -7.29
CA GLU A 166 16.23 -9.51 -7.71
C GLU A 166 15.13 -8.44 -7.75
N GLN A 167 13.87 -8.87 -7.88
CA GLN A 167 12.70 -7.98 -7.93
C GLN A 167 12.13 -7.65 -6.55
N LEU A 168 12.47 -8.42 -5.51
CA LEU A 168 11.90 -8.25 -4.16
C LEU A 168 12.11 -6.86 -3.53
N PRO A 169 13.20 -6.10 -3.80
CA PRO A 169 13.32 -4.73 -3.31
C PRO A 169 12.21 -3.78 -3.81
N PHE A 170 11.52 -4.13 -4.89
CA PHE A 170 10.41 -3.37 -5.46
C PHE A 170 9.04 -3.97 -5.11
N LEU A 171 8.97 -5.05 -4.33
CA LEU A 171 7.72 -5.71 -3.98
C LEU A 171 7.28 -5.35 -2.57
N TRP A 172 6.06 -4.82 -2.44
CA TRP A 172 5.40 -4.53 -1.18
C TRP A 172 4.08 -5.31 -1.11
N ILE A 173 3.65 -5.69 0.10
CA ILE A 173 2.36 -6.35 0.32
C ILE A 173 1.47 -5.47 1.18
N ALA A 174 0.20 -5.35 0.82
CA ALA A 174 -0.84 -4.79 1.69
C ALA A 174 -1.82 -5.89 2.11
N TYR A 175 -1.91 -6.14 3.42
CA TYR A 175 -2.93 -7.01 3.98
C TYR A 175 -4.23 -6.24 4.23
N GLU A 176 -5.28 -6.63 3.52
CA GLU A 176 -6.60 -6.05 3.52
C GLU A 176 -7.61 -7.04 4.11
N PRO A 177 -7.89 -7.05 5.42
CA PRO A 177 -9.05 -7.78 5.93
C PRO A 177 -10.31 -7.18 5.30
N VAL A 178 -10.84 -7.83 4.25
CA VAL A 178 -11.84 -7.23 3.34
C VAL A 178 -13.11 -6.84 4.09
N TRP A 179 -13.45 -7.64 5.09
CA TRP A 179 -14.57 -7.42 6.01
C TRP A 179 -14.40 -6.22 6.96
N ALA A 180 -13.19 -5.70 7.10
CA ALA A 180 -12.88 -4.50 7.87
C ALA A 180 -12.84 -3.22 7.02
N ILE A 181 -12.94 -3.32 5.70
CA ILE A 181 -12.83 -2.18 4.77
C ILE A 181 -14.23 -1.68 4.36
N GLY A 182 -14.35 -0.39 4.04
CA GLY A 182 -15.59 0.22 3.54
C GLY A 182 -16.46 0.88 4.62
N THR A 183 -17.65 1.35 4.22
CA THR A 183 -18.53 2.19 5.05
C THR A 183 -19.25 1.45 6.19
N GLY A 184 -19.09 0.13 6.32
CA GLY A 184 -19.62 -0.68 7.42
C GLY A 184 -18.64 -1.75 7.93
N GLY A 185 -17.35 -1.62 7.59
CA GLY A 185 -16.34 -2.58 8.02
C GLY A 185 -16.08 -2.51 9.53
N ILE A 186 -15.87 -3.67 10.15
CA ILE A 186 -15.52 -3.78 11.57
C ILE A 186 -13.99 -3.74 11.67
N PRO A 187 -13.38 -2.78 12.40
CA PRO A 187 -11.93 -2.77 12.56
C PRO A 187 -11.43 -4.10 13.16
N ALA A 188 -10.45 -4.72 12.50
CA ALA A 188 -9.76 -5.87 13.08
C ALA A 188 -9.00 -5.44 14.35
N SER A 189 -8.91 -6.33 15.34
CA SER A 189 -8.01 -6.10 16.48
C SER A 189 -6.56 -6.07 16.01
N ALA A 190 -5.72 -5.36 16.75
CA ALA A 190 -4.30 -5.29 16.42
C ALA A 190 -3.63 -6.68 16.54
N GLU A 191 -4.12 -7.54 17.44
CA GLU A 191 -3.67 -8.92 17.60
C GLU A 191 -4.00 -9.77 16.36
N TYR A 192 -5.23 -9.67 15.84
CA TYR A 192 -5.60 -10.39 14.63
C TYR A 192 -4.80 -9.91 13.42
N ALA A 193 -4.62 -8.59 13.29
CA ALA A 193 -3.82 -8.02 12.21
C ALA A 193 -2.37 -8.52 12.25
N ASP A 194 -1.74 -8.54 13.43
CA ASP A 194 -0.37 -9.05 13.60
C ASP A 194 -0.27 -10.55 13.32
N GLU A 195 -1.24 -11.35 13.76
CA GLU A 195 -1.30 -12.79 13.48
C GLU A 195 -1.32 -13.06 11.97
N LYS A 196 -2.16 -12.34 11.21
CA LYS A 196 -2.21 -12.52 9.75
C LYS A 196 -0.96 -11.97 9.05
N HIS A 197 -0.36 -10.89 9.55
CA HIS A 197 0.94 -10.43 9.05
C HIS A 197 2.05 -11.46 9.28
N ALA A 198 2.05 -12.15 10.41
CA ALA A 198 2.99 -13.23 10.68
C ALA A 198 2.83 -14.38 9.66
N VAL A 199 1.60 -14.78 9.34
CA VAL A 199 1.30 -15.79 8.31
C VAL A 199 1.82 -15.35 6.93
N ILE A 200 1.61 -14.09 6.56
CA ILE A 200 2.10 -13.51 5.30
C ILE A 200 3.62 -13.54 5.24
N LYS A 201 4.30 -13.00 6.27
CA LYS A 201 5.77 -12.99 6.35
C LYS A 201 6.35 -14.40 6.32
N GLN A 202 5.73 -15.35 7.02
CA GLN A 202 6.13 -16.76 6.99
C GLN A 202 5.98 -17.36 5.59
N CYS A 203 4.88 -17.07 4.88
CA CYS A 203 4.70 -17.53 3.51
C CYS A 203 5.76 -16.94 2.56
N LEU A 204 6.06 -15.65 2.68
CA LEU A 204 7.10 -14.99 1.89
C LEU A 204 8.48 -15.60 2.17
N PHE A 205 8.78 -15.93 3.44
CA PHE A 205 10.00 -16.61 3.82
C PHE A 205 10.12 -18.01 3.22
N GLU A 206 9.03 -18.79 3.18
CA GLU A 206 9.03 -20.08 2.50
C GLU A 206 9.28 -19.98 0.99
N MET A 207 8.82 -18.88 0.36
CA MET A 207 8.97 -18.65 -1.08
C MET A 207 10.36 -18.13 -1.46
N PHE A 208 10.95 -17.24 -0.65
CA PHE A 208 12.14 -16.47 -1.01
C PHE A 208 13.29 -16.56 0.01
N GLY A 209 13.13 -17.30 1.10
CA GLY A 209 14.11 -17.39 2.18
C GLY A 209 14.34 -16.05 2.87
N GLU A 210 15.59 -15.83 3.28
CA GLU A 210 16.04 -14.62 3.99
C GLU A 210 15.78 -13.32 3.22
N GLU A 211 15.76 -13.37 1.89
CA GLU A 211 15.54 -12.22 1.03
C GLU A 211 14.13 -11.63 1.18
N SER A 212 13.17 -12.43 1.65
CA SER A 212 11.81 -11.97 1.98
C SER A 212 11.77 -10.86 3.04
N LYS A 213 12.80 -10.72 3.88
CA LYS A 213 12.90 -9.66 4.89
C LYS A 213 12.92 -8.25 4.29
N LYS A 214 13.20 -8.14 2.98
CA LYS A 214 13.19 -6.88 2.23
C LYS A 214 11.77 -6.43 1.85
N ILE A 215 10.78 -7.32 1.92
CA ILE A 215 9.40 -7.08 1.51
C ILE A 215 8.62 -6.48 2.70
N PRO A 216 8.25 -5.18 2.66
CA PRO A 216 7.38 -4.62 3.68
C PRO A 216 5.95 -5.17 3.54
N VAL A 217 5.33 -5.46 4.67
CA VAL A 217 3.93 -5.88 4.78
C VAL A 217 3.15 -4.83 5.55
N LEU A 218 2.25 -4.15 4.85
CA LEU A 218 1.45 -3.04 5.34
C LEU A 218 0.07 -3.52 5.76
N TYR A 219 -0.46 -2.95 6.84
CA TYR A 219 -1.85 -3.15 7.20
C TYR A 219 -2.76 -2.17 6.43
N GLY A 220 -3.59 -2.71 5.54
CA GLY A 220 -4.54 -2.00 4.68
C GLY A 220 -6.01 -2.08 5.13
N GLY A 221 -6.27 -2.53 6.36
CA GLY A 221 -7.63 -2.50 6.94
C GLY A 221 -8.09 -1.09 7.33
N SER A 222 -9.20 -1.00 8.07
CA SER A 222 -9.70 0.30 8.59
C SER A 222 -8.77 0.87 9.67
N VAL A 223 -7.80 1.67 9.24
CA VAL A 223 -6.91 2.46 10.10
C VAL A 223 -7.53 3.81 10.41
N ASN A 224 -7.52 4.19 11.70
CA ASN A 224 -8.01 5.46 12.20
C ASN A 224 -7.18 5.89 13.44
N PRO A 225 -7.35 7.12 13.96
CA PRO A 225 -6.59 7.59 15.13
C PRO A 225 -6.76 6.70 16.37
N GLY A 226 -7.91 6.03 16.52
CA GLY A 226 -8.17 5.16 17.68
C GLY A 226 -7.43 3.82 17.66
N ASN A 227 -6.92 3.35 16.50
CA ASN A 227 -6.25 2.05 16.41
C ASN A 227 -4.84 2.07 15.80
N SER A 228 -4.45 3.13 15.09
CA SER A 228 -3.14 3.25 14.42
C SER A 228 -1.95 2.97 15.36
N ASN A 229 -1.98 3.55 16.57
CA ASN A 229 -0.95 3.38 17.60
C ASN A 229 -0.81 1.92 18.09
N GLY A 230 -1.92 1.17 18.14
CA GLY A 230 -1.90 -0.24 18.55
C GLY A 230 -1.42 -1.16 17.43
N LEU A 231 -1.64 -0.76 16.17
CA LEU A 231 -1.23 -1.52 14.99
C LEU A 231 0.27 -1.31 14.68
N ILE A 232 0.76 -0.08 14.74
CA ILE A 232 2.13 0.24 14.29
C ILE A 232 3.23 -0.38 15.16
N VAL A 233 2.93 -0.66 16.43
CA VAL A 233 3.86 -1.30 17.37
C VAL A 233 3.87 -2.82 17.25
N LYS A 234 3.08 -3.40 16.34
CA LYS A 234 3.05 -4.85 16.16
C LYS A 234 4.30 -5.30 15.41
N PRO A 235 4.96 -6.38 15.85
CA PRO A 235 6.27 -6.77 15.32
C PRO A 235 6.25 -7.11 13.82
N HIS A 236 5.13 -7.64 13.31
CA HIS A 236 5.01 -8.05 11.91
C HIS A 236 4.42 -6.99 10.98
N ILE A 237 4.01 -5.83 11.52
CA ILE A 237 3.46 -4.72 10.73
C ILE A 237 4.59 -3.74 10.40
N ASP A 238 4.82 -3.49 9.12
CA ASP A 238 5.88 -2.57 8.66
C ASP A 238 5.34 -1.17 8.35
N GLY A 239 4.03 -1.02 8.30
CA GLY A 239 3.40 0.27 8.05
C GLY A 239 1.89 0.22 7.93
N LEU A 240 1.29 1.39 7.76
CA LEU A 240 -0.15 1.58 7.70
C LEU A 240 -0.57 2.14 6.34
N PHE A 241 -1.45 1.41 5.66
CA PHE A 241 -2.08 1.85 4.43
C PHE A 241 -3.50 2.37 4.74
N VAL A 242 -3.58 3.67 4.95
CA VAL A 242 -4.71 4.34 5.58
C VAL A 242 -5.73 4.79 4.54
N GLY A 243 -6.99 4.43 4.75
CA GLY A 243 -8.10 4.90 3.92
C GLY A 243 -8.58 6.31 4.29
N ARG A 244 -9.87 6.42 4.60
CA ARG A 244 -10.59 7.69 4.82
C ARG A 244 -9.91 8.67 5.78
N SER A 245 -9.30 8.18 6.86
CA SER A 245 -8.62 9.03 7.84
C SER A 245 -7.41 9.78 7.29
N ALA A 246 -6.89 9.38 6.12
CA ALA A 246 -5.78 10.04 5.46
C ALA A 246 -6.19 11.02 4.34
N TRP A 247 -7.48 11.14 4.00
CA TRP A 247 -7.95 12.00 2.91
C TRP A 247 -7.99 13.50 3.24
N ASN A 248 -7.72 13.85 4.50
CA ASN A 248 -7.38 15.18 4.96
C ASN A 248 -5.90 15.20 5.36
N ALA A 249 -5.12 16.14 4.81
CA ALA A 249 -3.67 16.15 4.99
C ALA A 249 -3.25 16.35 6.46
N THR A 250 -3.94 17.23 7.19
CA THR A 250 -3.70 17.48 8.62
C THR A 250 -4.03 16.25 9.47
N ASP A 251 -5.15 15.59 9.20
CA ASP A 251 -5.52 14.37 9.93
C ASP A 251 -4.55 13.22 9.66
N PHE A 252 -4.07 13.10 8.41
CA PHE A 252 -3.07 12.10 8.07
C PHE A 252 -1.74 12.37 8.78
N HIS A 253 -1.26 13.62 8.72
CA HIS A 253 -0.03 14.04 9.40
C HIS A 253 -0.10 13.80 10.91
N ARG A 254 -1.22 14.14 11.56
CA ARG A 254 -1.44 13.86 12.99
C ARG A 254 -1.39 12.37 13.28
N LEU A 255 -2.08 11.55 12.48
CA LEU A 255 -2.06 10.08 12.63
C LEU A 255 -0.65 9.51 12.51
N ILE A 256 0.13 9.97 11.53
CA ILE A 256 1.53 9.54 11.36
C ILE A 256 2.37 9.97 12.56
N THR A 257 2.21 11.20 13.04
CA THR A 257 2.94 11.73 14.20
C THR A 257 2.69 10.88 15.44
N ASP A 258 1.41 10.66 15.78
CA ASP A 258 1.02 9.87 16.96
C ASP A 258 1.56 8.42 16.88
N ALA A 259 1.51 7.83 15.68
CA ALA A 259 1.99 6.48 15.43
C ALA A 259 3.53 6.37 15.59
N LEU A 260 4.28 7.35 15.08
CA LEU A 260 5.74 7.41 15.20
C LEU A 260 6.19 7.61 16.63
N GLU A 261 5.58 8.55 17.36
CA GLU A 261 5.86 8.75 18.78
C GLU A 261 5.57 7.49 19.58
N ARG A 262 4.49 6.76 19.24
CA ARG A 262 4.19 5.49 19.88
C ARG A 262 5.24 4.42 19.56
N ALA A 263 5.67 4.30 18.31
CA ALA A 263 6.70 3.34 17.89
C ALA A 263 8.04 3.60 18.60
N GLU A 264 8.48 4.85 18.63
CA GLU A 264 9.71 5.29 19.31
C GLU A 264 9.69 4.93 20.80
N ASN A 265 8.56 5.20 21.48
CA ASN A 265 8.37 4.84 22.89
C ASN A 265 8.34 3.33 23.17
N ASN A 266 8.14 2.48 22.16
CA ASN A 266 8.18 1.03 22.26
C ASN A 266 9.50 0.42 21.76
N GLY A 267 10.49 1.25 21.41
CA GLY A 267 11.81 0.81 20.96
C GLY A 267 11.87 0.32 19.52
N HIS A 268 10.94 0.78 18.67
CA HIS A 268 10.90 0.50 17.23
C HIS A 268 11.54 1.62 16.40
#